data_AF-A0AA94KQU7-F1
#
_entry.id   AF-A0AA94KQU7-F1
#
_cell.length_a   1.000
_cell.length_b   1.000
_cell.length_c   1.000
_cell.angle_alpha   90.00
_cell.angle_beta   90.00
_cell.angle_gamma   90.00
#
_symmetry.space_group_name_H-M   'P 1'
#
loop_
_entity.id
_entity.type
_entity.pdbx_description
1 polymer ?
#
loop_
_entity_poly.entity_id
_entity_poly.type
_entity_poly.pdbx_seq_one_letter_code
_entity_poly.pdbx_strand_id
1 'polypeptide(L)'
;MNTSNTQFEHYYQQVRARQKRDTVAWSLLLLALWFAAGNAAEFNIFTIWHSLPNFLDYMLETVPTLHWSVLFADSHTKGSLAYWGYRLPIQLPLIWETLQLALASTLLSFVIAGVLAFLAAGNTWSPPPVRFAIRALVAFLRTMPELAWAVIFVMAFGIGAIPGFLALALHTVGSLTKLFYEAVESTQDRPVRGLAACGATHLQRIRFALWPQVKPIFLSYGFMRLEINFRSSTILGLVGAGGIGQELMTNIKLDRYDQVSITLLLIIVVVSALDTLSGRLRQWVLEGKK
;
A
#
# COMPACT_ATOMS: atom_id res chain seq x y z
N MET A 1 48.57 -26.79 -35.20
CA MET A 1 47.28 -26.06 -35.04
C MET A 1 46.19 -26.87 -34.31
N ASN A 2 46.51 -27.94 -33.56
CA ASN A 2 45.50 -28.88 -32.98
C ASN A 2 45.47 -28.97 -31.44
N THR A 3 46.28 -28.20 -30.71
CA THR A 3 46.43 -28.34 -29.24
C THR A 3 45.60 -27.36 -28.42
N SER A 4 45.07 -26.29 -29.02
CA SER A 4 44.23 -25.30 -28.34
C SER A 4 42.79 -25.78 -28.13
N ASN A 5 42.23 -26.55 -29.07
CA ASN A 5 40.85 -27.05 -28.97
C ASN A 5 40.68 -28.11 -27.87
N THR A 6 41.67 -28.97 -27.63
CA THR A 6 41.59 -30.01 -26.60
C THR A 6 41.68 -29.48 -25.17
N GLN A 7 42.48 -28.42 -24.94
CA GLN A 7 42.54 -27.76 -23.63
C GLN A 7 41.25 -27.00 -23.31
N PHE A 8 40.65 -26.35 -24.32
CA PHE A 8 39.36 -25.67 -24.16
C PHE A 8 38.22 -26.66 -23.86
N GLU A 9 38.16 -27.79 -24.55
CA GLU A 9 37.16 -28.84 -24.30
C GLU A 9 37.30 -29.46 -22.90
N HIS A 10 38.52 -29.76 -22.46
CA HIS A 10 38.75 -30.26 -21.10
C HIS A 10 38.38 -29.23 -20.02
N TYR A 11 38.72 -27.95 -20.23
CA TYR A 11 38.31 -26.87 -19.33
C TYR A 11 36.78 -26.72 -19.29
N TYR A 12 36.12 -26.72 -20.45
CA TYR A 12 34.67 -26.61 -20.57
C TYR A 12 33.93 -27.78 -19.90
N GLN A 13 34.43 -29.02 -20.07
CA GLN A 13 33.89 -30.19 -19.39
C GLN A 13 34.06 -30.12 -17.87
N GLN A 14 35.20 -29.63 -17.37
CA GLN A 14 35.42 -29.43 -15.94
C GLN A 14 34.48 -28.36 -15.35
N VAL A 15 34.32 -27.22 -16.03
CA VAL A 15 33.41 -26.15 -15.61
C VAL A 15 31.96 -26.63 -15.62
N ARG A 16 31.53 -27.34 -16.67
CA ARG A 16 30.16 -27.89 -16.79
C ARG A 16 29.87 -28.94 -15.72
N ALA A 17 30.84 -29.79 -15.39
CA ALA A 17 30.70 -30.79 -14.32
C ALA A 17 30.61 -30.14 -12.94
N ARG A 18 31.39 -29.09 -12.69
CA ARG A 18 31.34 -28.29 -11.45
C ARG A 18 29.99 -27.58 -11.30
N GLN A 19 29.55 -26.88 -12.35
CA GLN A 19 28.25 -26.22 -12.40
C GLN A 19 27.10 -27.19 -12.19
N LYS A 20 27.13 -28.39 -12.80
CA LYS A 20 26.11 -29.42 -12.55
C LYS A 20 26.12 -29.88 -11.09
N ARG A 21 27.29 -30.16 -10.51
CA ARG A 21 27.41 -30.55 -9.10
C ARG A 21 26.91 -29.47 -8.16
N ASP A 22 27.29 -28.23 -8.40
CA ASP A 22 26.88 -27.09 -7.57
C ASP A 22 25.38 -26.85 -7.71
N THR A 23 24.83 -26.92 -8.92
CA THR A 23 23.37 -26.79 -9.15
C THR A 23 22.59 -27.90 -8.45
N VAL A 24 23.08 -29.15 -8.49
CA VAL A 24 22.45 -30.27 -7.79
C VAL A 24 22.56 -30.09 -6.28
N ALA A 25 23.72 -29.67 -5.76
CA ALA A 25 23.91 -29.41 -4.34
C ALA A 25 23.00 -28.29 -3.83
N TRP A 26 22.91 -27.17 -4.56
CA TRP A 26 21.99 -26.07 -4.23
C TRP A 26 20.52 -26.48 -4.34
N SER A 27 20.16 -27.27 -5.35
CA SER A 27 18.80 -27.80 -5.49
C SER A 27 18.42 -28.73 -4.35
N LEU A 28 19.33 -29.61 -3.93
CA LEU A 28 19.13 -30.52 -2.79
C LEU A 28 19.07 -29.76 -1.46
N LEU A 29 19.92 -28.75 -1.27
CA LEU A 29 19.85 -27.87 -0.10
C LEU A 29 18.51 -27.13 -0.04
N LEU A 30 18.05 -26.57 -1.16
CA LEU A 30 16.76 -25.88 -1.25
C LEU A 30 15.60 -26.84 -0.97
N LEU A 31 15.63 -28.06 -1.50
CA LEU A 31 14.63 -29.09 -1.22
C LEU A 31 14.63 -29.50 0.26
N ALA A 32 15.81 -29.68 0.86
CA ALA A 32 15.94 -30.00 2.28
C ALA A 32 15.43 -28.85 3.16
N LEU A 33 15.76 -27.60 2.82
CA LEU A 33 15.25 -26.41 3.50
C LEU A 33 13.73 -26.28 3.33
N TRP A 34 13.20 -26.55 2.14
CA TRP A 34 11.76 -26.54 1.88
C TRP A 34 11.03 -27.59 2.72
N PHE A 35 11.57 -28.81 2.82
CA PHE A 35 10.97 -29.88 3.60
C PHE A 35 11.07 -29.61 5.12
N ALA A 36 12.22 -29.10 5.59
CA ALA A 36 12.40 -28.69 6.97
C ALA A 36 11.48 -27.52 7.37
N ALA A 37 11.33 -26.53 6.50
CA ALA A 37 10.40 -25.43 6.67
C ALA A 37 8.95 -25.91 6.65
N GLY A 38 8.59 -26.84 5.75
CA GLY A 38 7.25 -27.42 5.69
C GLY A 38 6.85 -28.14 6.97
N ASN A 39 7.78 -28.89 7.56
CA ASN A 39 7.57 -29.56 8.84
C ASN A 39 7.49 -28.58 10.03
N ALA A 40 8.29 -27.50 10.01
CA ALA A 40 8.30 -26.51 11.08
C ALA A 40 7.11 -25.53 11.03
N ALA A 41 6.56 -25.27 9.84
CA ALA A 41 5.49 -24.31 9.60
C ALA A 41 4.10 -24.94 9.43
N GLU A 42 3.94 -26.24 9.71
CA GLU A 42 2.69 -27.01 9.51
C GLU A 42 2.12 -26.89 8.07
N PHE A 43 2.97 -26.60 7.09
CA PHE A 43 2.54 -26.39 5.71
C PHE A 43 2.34 -27.74 5.02
N ASN A 44 1.13 -28.27 5.10
CA ASN A 44 0.78 -29.54 4.47
C ASN A 44 0.05 -29.31 3.14
N ILE A 45 0.69 -29.71 2.03
CA ILE A 45 0.10 -29.62 0.69
C ILE A 45 -1.20 -30.43 0.56
N PHE A 46 -1.35 -31.46 1.39
CA PHE A 46 -2.57 -32.27 1.47
C PHE A 46 -3.75 -31.49 2.05
N THR A 47 -3.51 -30.60 3.03
CA THR A 47 -4.54 -29.69 3.58
C THR A 47 -5.01 -28.70 2.52
N ILE A 48 -4.08 -28.20 1.69
CA ILE A 48 -4.43 -27.33 0.56
C ILE A 48 -5.31 -28.08 -0.43
N TRP A 49 -4.94 -29.31 -0.81
CA TRP A 49 -5.73 -30.13 -1.72
C TRP A 49 -7.14 -30.44 -1.18
N HIS A 50 -7.26 -30.73 0.11
CA HIS A 50 -8.55 -31.01 0.76
C HIS A 50 -9.41 -29.77 0.98
N SER A 51 -8.79 -28.61 1.21
CA SER A 51 -9.51 -27.35 1.44
C SER A 51 -9.85 -26.62 0.13
N LEU A 52 -9.24 -27.04 -1.00
CA LEU A 52 -9.43 -26.42 -2.31
C LEU A 52 -10.89 -26.38 -2.78
N PRO A 53 -11.70 -27.45 -2.61
CA PRO A 53 -13.13 -27.38 -2.92
C PRO A 53 -13.87 -26.37 -2.02
N ASN A 54 -13.65 -26.44 -0.70
CA ASN A 54 -14.32 -25.58 0.30
C ASN A 54 -13.93 -24.10 0.17
N PHE A 55 -12.78 -23.81 -0.43
CA PHE A 55 -12.33 -22.44 -0.69
C PHE A 55 -13.31 -21.67 -1.58
N LEU A 56 -13.95 -22.36 -2.54
CA LEU A 56 -14.92 -21.73 -3.43
C LEU A 56 -16.32 -21.60 -2.82
N ASP A 57 -16.65 -22.42 -1.81
CA ASP A 57 -17.98 -22.40 -1.20
C ASP A 57 -18.31 -21.02 -0.60
N TYR A 58 -17.38 -20.43 0.16
CA TYR A 58 -17.56 -19.07 0.71
C TYR A 58 -17.72 -18.00 -0.37
N MET A 59 -16.99 -18.14 -1.48
CA MET A 59 -17.11 -17.21 -2.60
C MET A 59 -18.48 -17.32 -3.26
N LEU A 60 -18.98 -18.53 -3.47
CA LEU A 60 -20.28 -18.81 -4.06
C LEU A 60 -21.43 -18.36 -3.15
N GLU A 61 -21.32 -18.55 -1.84
CA GLU A 61 -22.28 -18.04 -0.85
C GLU A 61 -22.34 -16.52 -0.81
N THR A 62 -21.22 -15.85 -1.11
CA THR A 62 -21.16 -14.39 -1.19
C THR A 62 -21.77 -13.86 -2.49
N VAL A 63 -21.92 -14.66 -3.55
CA VAL A 63 -22.56 -14.16 -4.79
C VAL A 63 -24.04 -13.86 -4.55
N PRO A 64 -24.54 -12.66 -4.90
CA PRO A 64 -25.94 -12.33 -4.67
C PRO A 64 -26.86 -13.20 -5.53
N THR A 65 -27.91 -13.75 -4.90
CA THR A 65 -28.93 -14.56 -5.56
C THR A 65 -29.97 -13.70 -6.27
N LEU A 66 -29.56 -12.98 -7.31
CA LEU A 66 -30.46 -12.12 -8.09
C LEU A 66 -31.34 -12.95 -9.03
N HIS A 67 -32.66 -12.77 -8.93
CA HIS A 67 -33.62 -13.44 -9.78
C HIS A 67 -34.21 -12.47 -10.79
N TRP A 68 -34.10 -12.79 -12.08
CA TRP A 68 -34.55 -11.93 -13.19
C TRP A 68 -36.04 -11.55 -13.11
N SER A 69 -36.87 -12.46 -12.60
CA SER A 69 -38.32 -12.26 -12.45
C SER A 69 -38.72 -11.24 -11.40
N VAL A 70 -37.87 -11.01 -10.38
CA VAL A 70 -38.15 -10.11 -9.25
C VAL A 70 -37.09 -9.03 -9.09
N LEU A 71 -36.29 -8.79 -10.13
CA LEU A 71 -35.13 -7.90 -10.07
C LEU A 71 -35.50 -6.48 -9.61
N PHE A 72 -36.64 -5.97 -10.08
CA PHE A 72 -37.18 -4.65 -9.76
C PHE A 72 -38.29 -4.68 -8.71
N ALA A 73 -38.43 -5.79 -7.96
CA ALA A 73 -39.35 -5.85 -6.83
C ALA A 73 -38.82 -5.05 -5.62
N ASP A 74 -39.67 -4.87 -4.62
CA ASP A 74 -39.38 -4.05 -3.44
C ASP A 74 -38.29 -4.67 -2.54
N SER A 75 -37.79 -3.85 -1.60
CA SER A 75 -36.73 -4.21 -0.65
C SER A 75 -37.04 -5.38 0.29
N HIS A 76 -38.27 -5.89 0.28
CA HIS A 76 -38.69 -7.05 1.06
C HIS A 76 -38.62 -8.37 0.27
N THR A 77 -38.48 -8.30 -1.05
CA THR A 77 -38.46 -9.49 -1.92
C THR A 77 -37.02 -10.00 -2.07
N LYS A 78 -36.73 -11.17 -1.48
CA LYS A 78 -35.43 -11.84 -1.65
C LYS A 78 -35.13 -12.05 -3.14
N GLY A 79 -33.91 -11.71 -3.55
CA GLY A 79 -33.44 -11.78 -4.94
C GLY A 79 -33.77 -10.57 -5.81
N SER A 80 -34.43 -9.54 -5.26
CA SER A 80 -34.52 -8.22 -5.89
C SER A 80 -33.25 -7.39 -5.66
N LEU A 81 -33.00 -6.41 -6.53
CA LEU A 81 -31.90 -5.47 -6.39
C LEU A 81 -32.10 -4.55 -5.17
N ALA A 82 -33.35 -4.19 -4.87
CA ALA A 82 -33.70 -3.39 -3.71
C ALA A 82 -33.45 -4.14 -2.39
N TYR A 83 -33.71 -5.45 -2.35
CA TYR A 83 -33.35 -6.29 -1.21
C TYR A 83 -31.84 -6.43 -1.10
N TRP A 84 -31.10 -6.65 -2.19
CA TRP A 84 -29.65 -6.72 -2.09
C TRP A 84 -29.03 -5.42 -1.53
N GLY A 85 -29.57 -4.27 -1.94
CA GLY A 85 -29.13 -2.94 -1.53
C GLY A 85 -29.82 -2.29 -0.34
N TYR A 86 -30.58 -3.02 0.49
CA TYR A 86 -31.41 -2.37 1.53
C TYR A 86 -30.60 -1.58 2.57
N ARG A 87 -29.31 -1.92 2.79
CA ARG A 87 -28.42 -1.20 3.73
C ARG A 87 -27.54 -0.13 3.08
N LEU A 88 -27.73 0.16 1.79
CA LEU A 88 -27.02 1.27 1.12
C LEU A 88 -27.11 2.60 1.89
N PRO A 89 -28.26 2.98 2.51
CA PRO A 89 -28.34 4.21 3.31
C PRO A 89 -27.37 4.25 4.51
N ILE A 90 -26.92 3.09 4.99
CA ILE A 90 -25.93 2.97 6.08
C ILE A 90 -24.51 2.83 5.51
N GLN A 91 -24.35 2.04 4.44
CA GLN A 91 -23.05 1.76 3.84
C GLN A 91 -22.43 2.97 3.13
N LEU A 92 -23.24 3.78 2.42
CA LEU A 92 -22.74 4.95 1.69
C LEU A 92 -22.12 6.01 2.62
N PRO A 93 -22.76 6.40 3.74
CA PRO A 93 -22.11 7.26 4.73
C PRO A 93 -20.82 6.68 5.30
N LEU A 94 -20.76 5.37 5.56
CA LEU A 94 -19.56 4.73 6.10
C LEU A 94 -18.40 4.69 5.10
N ILE A 95 -18.69 4.52 3.81
CA ILE A 95 -17.69 4.67 2.74
C ILE A 95 -17.19 6.10 2.69
N TRP A 96 -18.09 7.07 2.83
CA TRP A 96 -17.71 8.47 2.85
C TRP A 96 -16.82 8.79 4.06
N GLU A 97 -17.16 8.27 5.25
CA GLU A 97 -16.30 8.35 6.45
C GLU A 97 -14.91 7.75 6.19
N THR A 98 -14.86 6.57 5.54
CA THR A 98 -13.63 5.87 5.17
C THR A 98 -12.77 6.71 4.21
N LEU A 99 -13.42 7.36 3.24
CA LEU A 99 -12.75 8.27 2.30
C LEU A 99 -12.23 9.53 2.99
N GLN A 100 -13.03 10.14 3.87
CA GLN A 100 -12.62 11.29 4.66
C GLN A 100 -11.42 10.95 5.56
N LEU A 101 -11.42 9.76 6.16
CA LEU A 101 -10.33 9.26 6.98
C LEU A 101 -9.02 9.13 6.19
N ALA A 102 -9.10 8.54 5.00
CA ALA A 102 -7.98 8.41 4.08
C ALA A 102 -7.47 9.77 3.58
N LEU A 103 -8.37 10.69 3.24
CA LEU A 103 -8.03 12.05 2.82
C LEU A 103 -7.36 12.84 3.94
N ALA A 104 -7.96 12.87 5.13
CA ALA A 104 -7.46 13.63 6.26
C ALA A 104 -6.08 13.16 6.70
N SER A 105 -5.89 11.84 6.82
CA SER A 105 -4.58 11.26 7.16
C SER A 105 -3.53 11.59 6.09
N THR A 106 -3.88 11.42 4.82
CA THR A 106 -2.96 11.71 3.71
C THR A 106 -2.55 13.18 3.66
N LEU A 107 -3.51 14.10 3.80
CA LEU A 107 -3.24 15.55 3.77
C LEU A 107 -2.35 15.99 4.94
N LEU A 108 -2.66 15.54 6.15
CA LEU A 108 -1.83 15.84 7.33
C LEU A 108 -0.41 15.29 7.14
N SER A 109 -0.31 14.02 6.72
CA SER A 109 0.98 13.39 6.50
C SER A 109 1.76 14.03 5.36
N PHE A 110 1.10 14.49 4.30
CA PHE A 110 1.74 15.17 3.17
C PHE A 110 2.43 16.46 3.60
N VAL A 111 1.74 17.27 4.41
CA VAL A 111 2.30 18.54 4.93
C VAL A 111 3.48 18.27 5.86
N ILE A 112 3.30 17.38 6.84
CA ILE A 112 4.36 17.04 7.80
C ILE A 112 5.56 16.42 7.07
N ALA A 113 5.31 15.46 6.18
CA ALA A 113 6.36 14.82 5.39
C ALA A 113 7.08 15.79 4.47
N GLY A 114 6.38 16.76 3.88
CA GLY A 114 6.98 17.81 3.07
C GLY A 114 8.03 18.61 3.85
N VAL A 115 7.70 19.01 5.07
CA VAL A 115 8.64 19.72 5.97
C VAL A 115 9.80 18.81 6.37
N LEU A 116 9.50 17.60 6.86
CA LEU A 116 10.52 16.65 7.32
C LEU A 116 11.45 16.21 6.19
N ALA A 117 10.98 16.16 4.94
CA ALA A 117 11.77 15.75 3.80
C ALA A 117 12.93 16.70 3.49
N PHE A 118 12.68 18.01 3.50
CA PHE A 118 13.75 19.00 3.34
C PHE A 118 14.72 18.97 4.53
N LEU A 119 14.23 18.62 5.73
CA LEU A 119 15.11 18.46 6.88
C LEU A 119 15.96 17.18 6.82
N ALA A 120 15.45 16.10 6.21
CA ALA A 120 16.13 14.82 6.10
C ALA A 120 17.10 14.71 4.90
N ALA A 121 16.82 15.45 3.83
CA ALA A 121 17.57 15.41 2.57
C ALA A 121 19.03 15.88 2.72
N GLY A 122 19.95 15.15 2.08
CA GLY A 122 21.38 15.38 2.19
C GLY A 122 21.98 16.47 1.33
N ASN A 123 21.27 16.92 0.31
CA ASN A 123 21.62 18.09 -0.49
C ASN A 123 20.99 19.38 0.06
N THR A 124 20.37 19.34 1.24
CA THR A 124 19.78 20.50 1.93
C THR A 124 20.68 20.93 3.11
N TRP A 125 20.34 22.03 3.77
CA TRP A 125 21.17 22.73 4.78
C TRP A 125 21.20 22.07 6.18
N SER A 126 20.44 21.00 6.39
CA SER A 126 20.26 20.41 7.71
C SER A 126 21.53 19.74 8.25
N PRO A 127 21.87 19.95 9.54
CA PRO A 127 23.01 19.30 10.16
C PRO A 127 22.91 17.76 10.11
N PRO A 128 24.05 17.03 9.99
CA PRO A 128 24.04 15.56 9.95
C PRO A 128 23.29 14.87 11.11
N PRO A 129 23.38 15.34 12.38
CA PRO A 129 22.63 14.74 13.48
C PRO A 129 21.10 14.87 13.32
N VAL A 130 20.62 16.03 12.86
CA VAL A 130 19.19 16.27 12.62
C VAL A 130 18.67 15.34 11.53
N ARG A 131 19.42 15.24 10.42
CA ARG A 131 19.10 14.32 9.32
C ARG A 131 19.02 12.87 9.80
N PHE A 132 20.01 12.43 10.59
CA PHE A 132 20.03 11.08 11.13
C PHE A 132 18.82 10.82 12.03
N ALA A 133 18.52 11.74 12.96
CA ALA A 133 17.38 11.61 13.86
C ALA A 133 16.04 11.50 13.12
N ILE A 134 15.80 12.37 12.12
CA ILE A 134 14.58 12.33 11.31
C ILE A 134 14.50 11.03 10.51
N ARG A 135 15.60 10.58 9.90
CA ARG A 135 15.63 9.33 9.13
C ARG A 135 15.39 8.10 10.02
N ALA A 136 15.90 8.11 11.25
CA ALA A 136 15.65 7.07 12.25
C ALA A 136 14.18 7.05 12.69
N LEU A 137 13.60 8.21 13.02
CA LEU A 137 12.18 8.35 13.36
C LEU A 137 11.29 7.85 12.21
N VAL A 138 11.58 8.27 10.99
CA VAL A 138 10.85 7.85 9.79
C VAL A 138 10.95 6.34 9.56
N ALA A 139 12.13 5.75 9.78
CA ALA A 139 12.31 4.31 9.71
C ALA A 139 11.43 3.60 10.75
N PHE A 140 11.45 4.07 12.00
CA PHE A 140 10.61 3.53 13.07
C PHE A 140 9.11 3.57 12.75
N LEU A 141 8.58 4.74 12.35
CA LEU A 141 7.17 4.92 12.02
C LEU A 141 6.68 3.94 10.94
N ARG A 142 7.55 3.59 10.01
CA ARG A 142 7.24 2.74 8.85
C ARG A 142 7.47 1.25 9.09
N THR A 143 8.30 0.89 10.06
CA THR A 143 8.55 -0.52 10.43
C THR A 143 7.31 -1.16 11.06
N MET A 144 6.51 -0.37 11.78
CA MET A 144 5.27 -0.85 12.37
C MET A 144 4.15 -0.93 11.32
N PRO A 145 3.48 -2.10 11.18
CA PRO A 145 2.29 -2.23 10.34
C PRO A 145 1.16 -1.31 10.81
N GLU A 146 0.36 -0.82 9.87
CA GLU A 146 -0.77 0.08 10.17
C GLU A 146 -1.80 -0.56 11.10
N LEU A 147 -2.01 -1.88 10.99
CA LEU A 147 -2.86 -2.64 11.90
C LEU A 147 -2.35 -2.66 13.34
N ALA A 148 -1.03 -2.74 13.54
CA ALA A 148 -0.45 -2.71 14.88
C ALA A 148 -0.69 -1.36 15.55
N TRP A 149 -0.48 -0.26 14.81
CA TRP A 149 -0.84 1.08 15.28
C TRP A 149 -2.33 1.20 15.60
N ALA A 150 -3.20 0.67 14.74
CA ALA A 150 -4.63 0.71 14.92
C ALA A 150 -5.06 0.07 16.23
N VAL A 151 -4.56 -1.15 16.53
CA VAL A 151 -4.87 -1.86 17.77
C VAL A 151 -4.43 -1.06 19.01
N ILE A 152 -3.22 -0.51 19.00
CA ILE A 152 -2.72 0.33 20.10
C ILE A 152 -3.63 1.54 20.32
N PHE A 153 -4.04 2.23 19.26
CA PHE A 153 -4.88 3.41 19.38
C PHE A 153 -6.33 3.08 19.71
N VAL A 154 -6.87 1.95 19.27
CA VAL A 154 -8.20 1.48 19.70
C VAL A 154 -8.19 1.19 21.19
N MET A 155 -7.12 0.60 21.72
CA MET A 155 -6.98 0.39 23.17
C MET A 155 -6.86 1.71 23.94
N ALA A 156 -6.21 2.72 23.37
CA ALA A 156 -6.01 4.01 24.02
C ALA A 156 -7.22 4.95 23.95
N PHE A 157 -7.92 5.01 22.80
CA PHE A 157 -8.97 5.98 22.51
C PHE A 157 -10.37 5.35 22.36
N GLY A 158 -10.47 4.02 22.38
CA GLY A 158 -11.69 3.29 22.10
C GLY A 158 -11.93 3.05 20.61
N ILE A 159 -13.02 2.36 20.29
CA ILE A 159 -13.45 2.06 18.92
C ILE A 159 -13.90 3.36 18.23
N GLY A 160 -13.45 3.58 16.99
CA GLY A 160 -13.88 4.71 16.18
C GLY A 160 -12.85 5.16 15.14
N ALA A 161 -13.17 6.25 14.42
CA ALA A 161 -12.35 6.76 13.33
C ALA A 161 -10.99 7.32 13.77
N ILE A 162 -10.88 7.90 14.97
CA ILE A 162 -9.63 8.53 15.46
C ILE A 162 -8.46 7.54 15.52
N PRO A 163 -8.61 6.32 16.07
CA PRO A 163 -7.57 5.29 15.99
C PRO A 163 -7.07 5.01 14.57
N GLY A 164 -8.00 4.87 13.62
CA GLY A 164 -7.67 4.65 12.21
C GLY A 164 -6.92 5.83 11.60
N PHE A 165 -7.36 7.05 11.92
CA PHE A 165 -6.72 8.28 11.46
C PHE A 165 -5.27 8.35 11.93
N LEU A 166 -5.02 8.15 13.22
CA LEU A 166 -3.69 8.22 13.81
C LEU A 166 -2.77 7.12 13.27
N ALA A 167 -3.29 5.90 13.14
CA ALA A 167 -2.55 4.77 12.59
C ALA A 167 -2.09 5.03 11.15
N LEU A 168 -3.02 5.46 10.28
CA LEU A 168 -2.71 5.81 8.90
C LEU A 168 -1.78 7.02 8.82
N ALA A 169 -2.03 8.07 9.60
CA ALA A 169 -1.24 9.29 9.56
C ALA A 169 0.22 9.05 9.94
N LEU A 170 0.49 8.29 11.02
CA LEU A 170 1.85 7.99 11.47
C LEU A 170 2.63 7.16 10.44
N HIS A 171 2.03 6.08 9.94
CA HIS A 171 2.67 5.24 8.93
C HIS A 171 2.89 6.01 7.61
N THR A 172 1.93 6.85 7.23
CA THR A 172 2.01 7.68 6.02
C THR A 172 3.04 8.80 6.15
N VAL A 173 3.20 9.41 7.33
CA VAL A 173 4.27 10.40 7.59
C VAL A 173 5.63 9.77 7.35
N GLY A 174 5.90 8.61 7.93
CA GLY A 174 7.18 7.90 7.71
C GLY A 174 7.38 7.57 6.23
N SER A 175 6.36 6.99 5.60
CA SER A 175 6.42 6.61 4.19
C SER A 175 6.64 7.77 3.23
N LEU A 176 5.84 8.84 3.32
CA LEU A 176 5.97 10.01 2.46
C LEU A 176 7.28 10.75 2.72
N THR A 177 7.70 10.90 3.97
CA THR A 177 8.96 11.60 4.28
C THR A 177 10.13 10.90 3.58
N LYS A 178 10.17 9.56 3.63
CA LYS A 178 11.18 8.77 2.94
C LYS A 178 11.20 9.03 1.43
N LEU A 179 10.05 8.88 0.79
CA LEU A 179 9.92 9.07 -0.65
C LEU A 179 10.25 10.52 -1.08
N PHE A 180 9.84 11.49 -0.26
CA PHE A 180 10.05 12.90 -0.51
C PHE A 180 11.52 13.29 -0.38
N TYR A 181 12.24 12.86 0.67
CA TYR A 181 13.65 13.23 0.80
C TYR A 181 14.52 12.55 -0.27
N GLU A 182 14.17 11.34 -0.72
CA GLU A 182 14.85 10.69 -1.85
C GLU A 182 14.59 11.42 -3.17
N ALA A 183 13.35 11.88 -3.38
CA ALA A 183 13.02 12.75 -4.50
C ALA A 183 13.79 14.07 -4.46
N VAL A 184 13.97 14.66 -3.27
CA VAL A 184 14.80 15.85 -3.09
C VAL A 184 16.27 15.56 -3.38
N GLU A 185 16.83 14.48 -2.84
CA GLU A 185 18.25 14.08 -3.04
C GLU A 185 18.59 13.75 -4.50
N SER A 186 17.61 13.32 -5.29
CA SER A 186 17.78 12.96 -6.72
C SER A 186 17.65 14.13 -7.70
N THR A 187 17.33 15.33 -7.23
CA THR A 187 17.20 16.52 -8.09
C THR A 187 18.52 17.00 -8.68
N GLN A 188 18.44 17.74 -9.79
CA GLN A 188 19.62 18.37 -10.39
C GLN A 188 20.07 19.56 -9.55
N ASP A 189 21.34 19.56 -9.16
CA ASP A 189 21.93 20.62 -8.34
C ASP A 189 22.35 21.87 -9.16
N ARG A 190 22.29 21.82 -10.50
CA ARG A 190 22.68 22.93 -11.38
C ARG A 190 21.91 24.24 -11.09
N PRO A 191 20.56 24.25 -11.00
CA PRO A 191 19.81 25.46 -10.69
C PRO A 191 20.08 25.97 -9.27
N VAL A 192 20.35 25.07 -8.31
CA VAL A 192 20.66 25.39 -6.92
C VAL A 192 21.99 26.15 -6.83
N ARG A 193 23.02 25.67 -7.53
CA ARG A 193 24.34 26.33 -7.61
C ARG A 193 24.28 27.65 -8.37
N GLY A 194 23.48 27.73 -9.44
CA GLY A 194 23.27 28.98 -10.18
C GLY A 194 22.70 30.08 -9.30
N LEU A 195 21.65 29.78 -8.54
CA LEU A 195 21.08 30.71 -7.56
C LEU A 195 22.07 31.05 -6.43
N ALA A 196 22.85 30.09 -5.96
CA ALA A 196 23.90 30.34 -4.95
C ALA A 196 24.94 31.36 -5.44
N ALA A 197 25.36 31.28 -6.71
CA ALA A 197 26.31 32.22 -7.31
C ALA A 197 25.77 33.66 -7.39
N CYS A 198 24.44 33.82 -7.46
CA CYS A 198 23.76 35.12 -7.40
C CYS A 198 23.56 35.66 -5.97
N GLY A 199 24.10 34.99 -4.94
CA GLY A 199 23.95 35.40 -3.54
C GLY A 199 22.62 34.97 -2.90
N ALA A 200 21.88 34.03 -3.51
CA ALA A 200 20.59 33.61 -2.98
C ALA A 200 20.70 32.87 -1.64
N THR A 201 19.81 33.20 -0.71
CA THR A 201 19.73 32.54 0.61
C THR A 201 19.29 31.08 0.49
N HIS A 202 19.45 30.29 1.55
CA HIS A 202 19.01 28.88 1.57
C HIS A 202 17.52 28.71 1.24
N LEU A 203 16.67 29.58 1.79
CA LEU A 203 15.23 29.52 1.54
C LEU A 203 14.87 29.89 0.10
N GLN A 204 15.58 30.86 -0.49
CA GLN A 204 15.42 31.21 -1.91
C GLN A 204 15.83 30.05 -2.81
N ARG A 205 16.94 29.37 -2.50
CA ARG A 205 17.35 28.16 -3.24
C ARG A 205 16.31 27.05 -3.17
N ILE A 206 15.76 26.76 -1.99
CA ILE A 206 14.69 25.76 -1.86
C ILE A 206 13.46 26.16 -2.68
N ARG A 207 12.99 27.40 -2.51
CA ARG A 207 11.74 27.87 -3.15
C ARG A 207 11.84 27.96 -4.67
N PHE A 208 12.96 28.41 -5.20
CA PHE A 208 13.10 28.74 -6.63
C PHE A 208 13.91 27.72 -7.43
N ALA A 209 14.78 26.91 -6.81
CA ALA A 209 15.54 25.87 -7.50
C ALA A 209 14.97 24.47 -7.26
N LEU A 210 14.71 24.13 -5.98
CA LEU A 210 14.46 22.75 -5.56
C LEU A 210 12.97 22.38 -5.63
N TRP A 211 12.11 23.21 -5.02
CA TRP A 211 10.66 23.02 -4.97
C TRP A 211 10.00 22.84 -6.36
N PRO A 212 10.36 23.62 -7.39
CA PRO A 212 9.76 23.44 -8.72
C PRO A 212 10.08 22.08 -9.34
N GLN A 213 11.24 21.49 -9.02
CA GLN A 213 11.64 20.17 -9.51
C GLN A 213 10.91 19.04 -8.77
N VAL A 214 10.70 19.17 -7.45
CA VAL A 214 10.10 18.10 -6.62
C VAL A 214 8.58 18.16 -6.47
N LYS A 215 7.95 19.34 -6.68
CA LYS A 215 6.50 19.48 -6.51
C LYS A 215 5.66 18.44 -7.30
N PRO A 216 6.00 18.05 -8.55
CA PRO A 216 5.16 17.14 -9.31
C PRO A 216 5.24 15.72 -8.75
N ILE A 217 6.44 15.29 -8.36
CA ILE A 217 6.67 13.98 -7.77
C ILE A 217 6.10 13.88 -6.35
N PHE A 218 6.13 14.96 -5.56
CA PHE A 218 5.48 15.00 -4.25
C PHE A 218 3.98 14.76 -4.40
N LEU A 219 3.31 15.52 -5.28
CA LEU A 219 1.88 15.36 -5.55
C LEU A 219 1.54 13.95 -6.06
N SER A 220 2.35 13.40 -6.97
CA SER A 220 2.19 12.02 -7.45
C SER A 220 2.19 11.00 -6.31
N TYR A 221 3.15 11.09 -5.39
CA TYR A 221 3.19 10.22 -4.21
C TYR A 221 2.05 10.49 -3.23
N GLY A 222 1.58 11.74 -3.12
CA GLY A 222 0.40 12.08 -2.33
C GLY A 222 -0.87 11.38 -2.84
N PHE A 223 -1.14 11.44 -4.14
CA PHE A 223 -2.28 10.74 -4.74
C PHE A 223 -2.18 9.22 -4.62
N MET A 224 -0.99 8.67 -4.86
CA MET A 224 -0.75 7.23 -4.64
C MET A 224 -0.99 6.83 -3.19
N ARG A 225 -0.59 7.67 -2.22
CA ARG A 225 -0.82 7.39 -0.80
C ARG A 225 -2.28 7.53 -0.38
N LEU A 226 -3.04 8.41 -1.01
CA LEU A 226 -4.47 8.51 -0.78
C LEU A 226 -5.19 7.19 -1.09
N GLU A 227 -4.90 6.60 -2.25
CA GLU A 227 -5.48 5.31 -2.66
C GLU A 227 -5.08 4.19 -1.68
N ILE A 228 -3.79 4.12 -1.32
CA ILE A 228 -3.27 3.15 -0.36
C ILE A 228 -3.98 3.32 0.99
N ASN A 229 -4.09 4.54 1.50
CA ASN A 229 -4.71 4.81 2.80
C ASN A 229 -6.19 4.47 2.80
N PHE A 230 -6.90 4.67 1.68
CA PHE A 230 -8.28 4.21 1.54
C PHE A 230 -8.35 2.68 1.64
N ARG A 231 -7.52 1.96 0.88
CA ARG A 231 -7.48 0.48 0.93
C ARG A 231 -7.10 -0.02 2.33
N SER A 232 -6.14 0.60 2.98
CA SER A 232 -5.74 0.23 4.34
C SER A 232 -6.87 0.48 5.33
N SER A 233 -7.55 1.63 5.24
CA SER A 233 -8.63 1.98 6.18
C SER A 233 -9.77 0.97 6.23
N THR A 234 -10.08 0.29 5.10
CA THR A 234 -11.09 -0.79 5.10
C THR A 234 -10.65 -2.00 5.93
N ILE A 235 -9.35 -2.30 5.97
CA ILE A 235 -8.79 -3.37 6.80
C ILE A 235 -8.70 -2.92 8.25
N LEU A 236 -8.31 -1.66 8.52
CA LEU A 236 -8.29 -1.13 9.89
C LEU A 236 -9.70 -1.13 10.53
N GLY A 237 -10.77 -0.92 9.76
CA GLY A 237 -12.13 -0.99 10.27
C GLY A 237 -12.47 -2.36 10.90
N LEU A 238 -11.83 -3.44 10.46
CA LEU A 238 -12.01 -4.79 11.01
C LEU A 238 -11.54 -4.90 12.48
N VAL A 239 -10.57 -4.08 12.89
CA VAL A 239 -10.02 -4.05 14.25
C VAL A 239 -10.64 -2.96 15.15
N GLY A 240 -11.74 -2.33 14.69
CA GLY A 240 -12.45 -1.31 15.45
C GLY A 240 -12.04 0.14 15.13
N ALA A 241 -11.38 0.37 14.00
CA ALA A 241 -11.04 1.73 13.55
C ALA A 241 -12.19 2.45 12.80
N GLY A 242 -13.43 1.94 12.87
CA GLY A 242 -14.61 2.54 12.25
C GLY A 242 -14.72 2.33 10.73
N GLY A 243 -15.60 3.14 10.10
CA GLY A 243 -15.83 3.13 8.66
C GLY A 243 -16.45 1.84 8.09
N ILE A 244 -16.30 1.67 6.77
CA ILE A 244 -16.93 0.57 6.02
C ILE A 244 -16.36 -0.80 6.39
N GLY A 245 -15.10 -0.85 6.85
CA GLY A 245 -14.47 -2.08 7.32
C GLY A 245 -15.19 -2.68 8.53
N GLN A 246 -15.60 -1.84 9.48
CA GLN A 246 -16.32 -2.30 10.66
C GLN A 246 -17.69 -2.90 10.28
N GLU A 247 -18.41 -2.26 9.36
CA GLU A 247 -19.68 -2.76 8.84
C GLU A 247 -19.52 -4.05 8.04
N LEU A 248 -18.44 -4.18 7.25
CA LEU A 248 -18.09 -5.43 6.58
C LEU A 248 -17.88 -6.56 7.59
N MET A 249 -17.07 -6.33 8.64
CA MET A 249 -16.84 -7.30 9.71
C MET A 249 -18.13 -7.67 10.44
N THR A 250 -19.01 -6.71 10.71
CA THR A 250 -20.32 -6.97 11.32
C THR A 250 -21.20 -7.84 10.42
N ASN A 251 -21.23 -7.60 9.10
CA ASN A 251 -22.01 -8.43 8.18
C ASN A 251 -21.46 -9.86 8.06
N ILE A 252 -20.14 -10.02 8.07
CA ILE A 252 -19.49 -11.34 8.12
C ILE A 252 -19.88 -12.08 9.40
N LYS A 253 -19.82 -11.42 10.56
CA LYS A 253 -20.17 -12.03 11.86
C LYS A 253 -21.65 -12.39 12.02
N LEU A 254 -22.52 -11.78 11.23
CA LEU A 254 -23.97 -12.02 11.24
C LEU A 254 -24.41 -12.94 10.09
N ASP A 255 -23.47 -13.55 9.36
CA ASP A 255 -23.72 -14.39 8.18
C ASP A 255 -24.61 -13.71 7.12
N ARG A 256 -24.51 -12.38 7.01
CA ARG A 256 -25.28 -11.56 6.06
C ARG A 256 -24.54 -11.47 4.72
N TYR A 257 -24.39 -12.59 4.03
CA TYR A 257 -23.59 -12.68 2.79
C TYR A 257 -24.07 -11.74 1.67
N ASP A 258 -25.38 -11.51 1.55
CA ASP A 258 -25.95 -10.50 0.64
C ASP A 258 -25.35 -9.09 0.90
N GLN A 259 -25.12 -8.75 2.17
CA GLN A 259 -24.61 -7.46 2.58
C GLN A 259 -23.08 -7.39 2.52
N VAL A 260 -22.40 -8.52 2.73
CA VAL A 260 -20.95 -8.65 2.47
C VAL A 260 -20.67 -8.35 1.00
N SER A 261 -21.42 -8.95 0.09
CA SER A 261 -21.16 -8.83 -1.35
C SER A 261 -21.37 -7.44 -1.92
N ILE A 262 -22.45 -6.75 -1.51
CA ILE A 262 -22.65 -5.36 -1.90
C ILE A 262 -21.59 -4.44 -1.30
N THR A 263 -21.17 -4.67 -0.05
CA THR A 263 -20.11 -3.90 0.61
C THR A 263 -18.77 -4.07 -0.13
N LEU A 264 -18.42 -5.30 -0.52
CA LEU A 264 -17.23 -5.58 -1.31
C LEU A 264 -17.29 -4.93 -2.69
N LEU A 265 -18.45 -5.00 -3.38
CA LEU A 265 -18.62 -4.33 -4.66
C LEU A 265 -18.41 -2.82 -4.53
N LEU A 266 -19.00 -2.19 -3.50
CA LEU A 266 -18.84 -0.77 -3.26
C LEU A 266 -17.36 -0.39 -3.01
N ILE A 267 -16.65 -1.17 -2.20
CA ILE A 267 -15.21 -0.97 -1.97
C ILE A 267 -14.45 -1.05 -3.31
N ILE A 268 -14.72 -2.06 -4.14
CA ILE A 268 -14.08 -2.21 -5.46
C ILE A 268 -14.36 -0.99 -6.34
N VAL A 269 -15.63 -0.57 -6.45
CA VAL A 269 -16.02 0.60 -7.25
C VAL A 269 -15.28 1.86 -6.80
N VAL A 270 -15.20 2.10 -5.48
CA VAL A 270 -14.52 3.29 -4.95
C VAL A 270 -13.01 3.21 -5.15
N VAL A 271 -12.38 2.05 -4.91
CA VAL A 271 -10.94 1.85 -5.15
C VAL A 271 -10.61 2.06 -6.62
N SER A 272 -11.37 1.47 -7.55
CA SER A 272 -11.18 1.64 -8.99
C SER A 272 -11.37 3.10 -9.42
N ALA A 273 -12.35 3.81 -8.85
CA ALA A 273 -12.55 5.22 -9.10
C ALA A 273 -11.35 6.06 -8.60
N LEU A 274 -10.88 5.80 -7.37
CA LEU A 274 -9.72 6.48 -6.78
C LEU A 274 -8.42 6.24 -7.57
N ASP A 275 -8.16 5.00 -8.00
CA ASP A 275 -6.99 4.67 -8.81
C ASP A 275 -7.06 5.38 -10.18
N THR A 276 -8.21 5.34 -10.85
CA THR A 276 -8.40 6.03 -12.13
C THR A 276 -8.23 7.56 -12.00
N LEU A 277 -8.80 8.16 -10.95
CA LEU A 277 -8.65 9.59 -10.65
C LEU A 277 -7.19 9.94 -10.34
N SER A 278 -6.54 9.16 -9.49
CA SER A 278 -5.14 9.36 -9.10
C SER A 278 -4.19 9.21 -10.28
N GLY A 279 -4.45 8.24 -11.16
CA GLY A 279 -3.71 8.05 -12.41
C GLY A 279 -3.81 9.24 -13.36
N ARG A 280 -5.03 9.76 -13.58
CA ARG A 280 -5.27 10.95 -14.41
C ARG A 280 -4.61 12.21 -13.83
N LEU A 281 -4.75 12.42 -12.53
CA LEU A 281 -4.13 13.56 -11.84
C LEU A 281 -2.60 13.47 -11.89
N ARG A 282 -2.02 12.28 -11.72
CA ARG A 282 -0.58 12.05 -11.84
C ARG A 282 -0.07 12.35 -13.25
N GLN A 283 -0.76 11.88 -14.29
CA GLN A 283 -0.41 12.22 -15.69
C GLN A 283 -0.46 13.74 -15.91
N TRP A 284 -1.53 14.40 -15.47
CA TRP A 284 -1.67 15.85 -15.61
C TRP A 284 -0.55 16.63 -14.91
N VAL A 285 -0.15 16.19 -13.71
CA VAL A 285 0.91 16.83 -12.91
C VAL A 285 2.32 16.57 -13.48
N LEU A 286 2.60 15.37 -13.99
CA LEU A 286 3.93 15.00 -14.49
C LEU A 286 4.17 15.43 -15.93
N GLU A 287 3.17 15.29 -16.80
CA GLU A 287 3.30 15.57 -18.24
C GLU A 287 3.05 17.06 -18.57
N GLY A 288 2.53 17.83 -17.60
CA GLY A 288 2.39 19.28 -17.64
C GLY A 288 1.87 19.82 -18.98
N LYS A 289 0.54 19.90 -19.15
CA LYS A 289 -0.17 20.47 -20.32
C LYS A 289 0.71 20.61 -21.58
N LYS A 290 0.67 19.60 -22.46
CA LYS A 290 0.86 19.89 -23.89
C LYS A 290 -0.22 20.84 -24.37
#